data_AF-A0A968X3B7-F1
#
_entry.id   AF-A0A968X3B7-F1
#
_cell.length_a   1.000
_cell.length_b   1.000
_cell.length_c   1.000
_cell.angle_alpha   90.00
_cell.angle_beta   90.00
_cell.angle_gamma   90.00
#
_symmetry.space_group_name_H-M   'P 1'
#
loop_
_entity.id
_entity.type
_entity.pdbx_description
1 polymer ?
#
loop_
_entity_poly.entity_id
_entity_poly.type
_entity_poly.pdbx_seq_one_letter_code
_entity_poly.pdbx_strand_id
1 'polypeptide(L)'
;MAWTNRLLGKLARARRVWAKAYEHFHEARTQFEAMGDTWDVCDVLAEWGHLAVDEGDCELALRYLQQAQEGWRALGAKLTAFEEGLIDKSLARCNVKTPDP
;
A
#
# COMPACT_ATOMS: atom_id res chain seq x y z
N MET A 1 -14.17 1.35 11.89
CA MET A 1 -14.21 2.32 10.77
C MET A 1 -12.93 2.24 9.91
N ALA A 2 -11.79 1.81 10.45
CA ALA A 2 -10.53 1.69 9.72
C ALA A 2 -10.63 0.74 8.52
N TRP A 3 -11.04 -0.50 8.75
CA TRP A 3 -11.24 -1.49 7.68
C TRP A 3 -12.28 -1.08 6.65
N THR A 4 -13.38 -0.42 7.06
CA THR A 4 -14.39 0.08 6.12
C THR A 4 -13.83 1.18 5.22
N ASN A 5 -13.03 2.10 5.77
CA ASN A 5 -12.33 3.13 4.99
C ASN A 5 -11.31 2.49 4.03
N ARG A 6 -10.56 1.47 4.46
CA ARG A 6 -9.67 0.71 3.58
C ARG A 6 -10.41 0.09 2.39
N LEU A 7 -11.59 -0.49 2.62
CA LEU A 7 -12.43 -1.06 1.56
C LEU A 7 -12.99 0.03 0.61
N LEU A 8 -13.41 1.18 1.14
CA LEU A 8 -13.85 2.32 0.34
C LEU A 8 -12.72 2.88 -0.52
N GLY A 9 -11.49 2.93 0.02
CA GLY A 9 -10.30 3.29 -0.74
C GLY A 9 -10.04 2.35 -1.91
N LYS A 10 -10.14 1.03 -1.70
CA LYS A 10 -10.03 0.03 -2.78
C LYS A 10 -11.10 0.22 -3.85
N LEU A 11 -12.33 0.48 -3.45
CA LEU A 11 -13.43 0.74 -4.38
C LEU A 11 -13.19 2.03 -5.19
N ALA A 12 -12.72 3.09 -4.54
CA ALA A 12 -12.39 4.35 -5.20
C ALA A 12 -11.22 4.17 -6.19
N ARG A 13 -10.19 3.41 -5.84
CA ARG A 13 -9.10 3.02 -6.78
C ARG A 13 -9.64 2.26 -7.98
N ALA A 14 -10.49 1.26 -7.77
CA ALA A 14 -11.12 0.50 -8.86
C ALA A 14 -11.96 1.39 -9.79
N ARG A 15 -12.55 2.46 -9.25
CA ARG A 15 -13.30 3.48 -10.01
C ARG A 15 -12.41 4.59 -10.60
N ARG A 16 -11.10 4.54 -10.39
CA ARG A 16 -10.13 5.56 -10.80
C ARG A 16 -10.40 6.95 -10.21
N VAL A 17 -11.00 7.00 -9.02
CA VAL A 17 -11.24 8.24 -8.26
C VAL A 17 -10.13 8.39 -7.22
N TRP A 18 -8.96 8.75 -7.72
CA TRP A 18 -7.68 8.86 -7.02
C TRP A 18 -7.74 9.67 -5.71
N ALA A 19 -8.25 10.89 -5.77
CA ALA A 19 -8.36 11.75 -4.58
C ALA A 19 -9.17 11.11 -3.44
N LYS A 20 -10.29 10.46 -3.78
CA LYS A 20 -11.11 9.74 -2.78
C LYS A 20 -10.42 8.47 -2.27
N ALA A 21 -9.66 7.79 -3.13
CA ALA A 21 -8.89 6.63 -2.69
C ALA A 21 -7.86 7.04 -1.64
N TYR A 22 -7.10 8.12 -1.90
CA TYR A 22 -6.14 8.67 -0.94
C TYR A 22 -6.81 9.12 0.36
N GLU A 23 -7.94 9.83 0.31
CA GLU A 23 -8.69 10.27 1.49
C GLU A 23 -9.10 9.09 2.37
N HIS A 24 -9.74 8.08 1.78
CA HIS A 24 -10.17 6.88 2.51
C HIS A 24 -9.01 6.09 3.09
N PHE A 25 -7.91 5.93 2.34
CA PHE A 25 -6.73 5.26 2.84
C PHE A 25 -6.03 6.06 3.95
N HIS A 26 -5.97 7.39 3.84
CA HIS A 26 -5.43 8.26 4.89
C HIS A 26 -6.20 8.09 6.19
N GLU A 27 -7.53 8.12 6.13
CA GLU A 27 -8.34 7.96 7.33
C GLU A 27 -8.27 6.54 7.91
N ALA A 28 -8.14 5.52 7.07
CA ALA A 28 -7.85 4.16 7.53
C ALA A 28 -6.51 4.10 8.27
N ARG A 29 -5.45 4.67 7.69
CA ARG A 29 -4.11 4.72 8.28
C ARG A 29 -4.11 5.41 9.63
N THR A 30 -4.70 6.60 9.75
CA THR A 30 -4.76 7.33 11.03
C THR A 30 -5.44 6.51 12.13
N GLN A 31 -6.48 5.76 11.78
CA GLN A 31 -7.16 4.89 12.74
C GLN A 31 -6.30 3.68 13.12
N PHE A 32 -5.61 3.05 12.17
CA PHE A 32 -4.69 1.95 12.47
C PHE A 32 -3.49 2.38 13.31
N GLU A 33 -2.91 3.56 13.03
CA GLU A 33 -1.86 4.17 13.84
C GLU A 33 -2.35 4.43 15.28
N ALA A 34 -3.56 4.96 15.45
CA ALA A 34 -4.16 5.17 16.76
C ALA A 34 -4.44 3.86 17.53
N MET A 35 -4.69 2.77 16.82
CA MET A 35 -4.86 1.43 17.39
C MET A 35 -3.52 0.74 17.70
N GLY A 36 -2.40 1.28 17.23
CA GLY A 36 -1.10 0.61 17.28
C GLY A 36 -0.98 -0.58 16.34
N ASP A 37 -1.89 -0.71 15.37
CA ASP A 37 -1.91 -1.80 14.38
C ASP A 37 -0.94 -1.49 13.23
N THR A 38 0.33 -1.72 13.52
CA THR A 38 1.44 -1.51 12.59
C THR A 38 1.36 -2.40 11.35
N TRP A 39 0.70 -3.56 11.42
CA TRP A 39 0.49 -4.42 10.26
C TRP A 39 -0.47 -3.76 9.28
N ASP A 40 -1.65 -3.36 9.74
CA ASP A 40 -2.64 -2.73 8.87
C ASP A 40 -2.18 -1.34 8.35
N VAL A 41 -1.28 -0.65 9.07
CA VAL A 41 -0.59 0.53 8.55
C VAL A 41 0.27 0.19 7.32
N CYS A 42 1.05 -0.89 7.38
CA CYS A 42 1.87 -1.35 6.24
C CYS A 42 1.00 -1.80 5.06
N ASP A 43 -0.11 -2.49 5.33
CA ASP A 43 -1.11 -2.81 4.32
C ASP A 43 -1.65 -1.56 3.60
N VAL A 44 -1.97 -0.50 4.34
CA VAL A 44 -2.47 0.74 3.74
C VAL A 44 -1.38 1.44 2.91
N LEU A 45 -0.12 1.42 3.36
CA LEU A 45 1.01 1.92 2.56
C LEU A 45 1.15 1.15 1.25
N ALA A 46 0.97 -0.17 1.25
CA ALA A 46 1.00 -0.96 0.03
C ALA A 46 -0.15 -0.60 -0.93
N GLU A 47 -1.36 -0.32 -0.41
CA GLU A 47 -2.48 0.15 -1.22
C GLU A 47 -2.22 1.52 -1.86
N TRP A 48 -1.53 2.43 -1.16
CA TRP A 48 -1.05 3.70 -1.73
C TRP A 48 0.01 3.49 -2.82
N GLY A 49 0.90 2.52 -2.64
CA GLY A 49 1.86 2.13 -3.68
C GLY A 49 1.16 1.67 -4.95
N HIS A 50 0.18 0.77 -4.83
CA HIS A 50 -0.63 0.31 -5.96
C HIS A 50 -1.44 1.43 -6.61
N LEU A 51 -1.97 2.36 -5.80
CA LEU A 51 -2.69 3.53 -6.30
C LEU A 51 -1.76 4.43 -7.14
N ALA A 52 -0.54 4.68 -6.69
CA ALA A 52 0.44 5.45 -7.45
C ALA A 52 0.86 4.75 -8.76
N VAL A 53 0.97 3.40 -8.77
CA VAL A 53 1.16 2.63 -10.02
C VAL A 53 -0.03 2.79 -10.98
N ASP A 54 -1.25 2.86 -10.45
CA ASP A 54 -2.47 3.10 -11.22
C ASP A 54 -2.57 4.53 -11.77
N GLU A 55 -1.97 5.49 -11.08
CA GLU A 55 -1.83 6.89 -11.52
C GLU A 55 -0.65 7.10 -12.49
N GLY A 56 0.30 6.17 -12.52
CA GLY A 56 1.51 6.25 -13.33
C GLY A 56 2.70 6.93 -12.64
N ASP A 57 2.59 7.25 -11.34
CA ASP A 57 3.69 7.76 -10.53
C ASP A 57 4.48 6.61 -9.92
N CYS A 58 5.42 6.10 -10.72
CA CYS A 58 6.23 4.96 -10.36
C CYS A 58 7.26 5.25 -9.25
N GLU A 59 7.72 6.51 -9.13
CA GLU A 59 8.62 6.91 -8.04
C GLU A 59 7.90 6.91 -6.70
N LEU A 60 6.69 7.49 -6.67
CA LEU A 60 5.86 7.50 -5.48
C LEU A 60 5.41 6.10 -5.08
N ALA A 61 5.04 5.27 -6.07
CA ALA A 61 4.72 3.87 -5.85
C ALA A 61 5.86 3.13 -5.14
N LEU A 62 7.09 3.26 -5.66
CA LEU A 62 8.25 2.60 -5.09
C LEU A 62 8.46 2.99 -3.61
N ARG A 63 8.37 4.29 -3.29
CA ARG A 63 8.54 4.77 -1.92
C ARG A 63 7.52 4.17 -0.96
N TYR A 64 6.25 4.12 -1.35
CA TYR A 64 5.20 3.56 -0.50
C TYR A 64 5.33 2.04 -0.31
N LEU A 65 5.64 1.31 -1.39
CA LEU A 65 5.86 -0.13 -1.34
C LEU A 65 7.09 -0.49 -0.48
N GLN A 66 8.16 0.31 -0.56
CA GLN A 66 9.34 0.15 0.29
C GLN A 66 9.01 0.33 1.77
N GLN A 67 8.31 1.40 2.12
CA GLN A 67 7.92 1.64 3.52
C GLN A 67 7.03 0.52 4.07
N ALA A 68 6.10 0.01 3.26
CA ALA A 68 5.28 -1.14 3.64
C ALA A 68 6.14 -2.39 3.89
N GLN A 69 7.08 -2.69 2.98
CA GLN A 69 7.96 -3.84 3.09
C GLN A 69 8.88 -3.77 4.31
N GLU A 70 9.50 -2.62 4.54
CA GLU A 70 10.35 -2.38 5.71
C GLU A 70 9.55 -2.52 7.02
N GLY A 71 8.34 -1.97 7.04
CA GLY A 71 7.44 -2.07 8.20
C GLY A 71 7.05 -3.52 8.51
N TRP A 72 6.62 -4.29 7.52
CA TRP A 72 6.34 -5.71 7.72
C TRP A 72 7.59 -6.48 8.19
N ARG A 73 8.76 -6.27 7.56
CA ARG A 73 10.01 -6.90 7.99
C ARG A 73 10.34 -6.59 9.46
N ALA A 74 10.15 -5.35 9.88
CA ALA A 74 10.39 -4.93 11.27
C ALA A 74 9.45 -5.62 12.27
N LEU A 75 8.24 -5.98 11.84
CA LEU A 75 7.27 -6.73 12.66
C LEU A 75 7.59 -8.22 12.76
N GLY A 76 8.70 -8.68 12.15
CA GLY A 76 8.99 -10.11 12.02
C GLY A 76 7.95 -10.82 11.14
N ALA A 77 7.11 -10.06 10.45
CA ALA A 77 6.22 -10.56 9.44
C ALA A 77 7.08 -11.06 8.29
N LYS A 78 7.00 -12.36 8.02
CA LYS A 78 7.35 -12.81 6.68
C LYS A 78 6.26 -12.23 5.80
N LEU A 79 6.58 -11.27 4.92
CA LEU A 79 5.66 -10.96 3.83
C LEU A 79 5.26 -12.30 3.24
N THR A 80 3.97 -12.51 3.07
CA THR A 80 3.56 -13.71 2.38
C THR A 80 4.16 -13.64 0.97
N ALA A 81 4.60 -14.77 0.41
CA ALA A 81 5.09 -14.82 -0.97
C ALA A 81 4.05 -14.25 -1.96
N PHE A 82 2.79 -14.19 -1.55
CA PHE A 82 1.69 -13.54 -2.25
C PHE A 82 1.82 -12.00 -2.25
N GLU A 83 2.11 -11.37 -1.12
CA GLU A 83 2.32 -9.92 -1.00
C GLU A 83 3.59 -9.47 -1.72
N GLU A 84 4.70 -10.23 -1.57
CA GLU A 84 5.92 -10.00 -2.36
C GLU A 84 5.62 -10.07 -3.87
N GLY A 85 4.93 -11.10 -4.33
CA GLY A 85 4.54 -11.23 -5.73
C GLY A 85 3.63 -10.11 -6.23
N LEU A 86 2.81 -9.50 -5.37
CA LEU A 86 1.95 -8.36 -5.73
C LEU A 86 2.76 -7.08 -5.92
N ILE A 87 3.74 -6.85 -5.03
CA ILE A 87 4.69 -5.72 -5.11
C ILE A 87 5.53 -5.86 -6.37
N ASP A 88 6.10 -7.05 -6.61
CA ASP A 88 6.92 -7.34 -7.79
C ASP A 88 6.15 -7.09 -9.08
N LYS A 89 4.89 -7.56 -9.15
CA LYS A 89 4.03 -7.35 -10.32
C LYS A 89 3.71 -5.86 -10.53
N SER A 90 3.50 -5.13 -9.45
CA SER A 90 3.18 -3.70 -9.50
C SER A 90 4.40 -2.88 -9.96
N LEU A 91 5.60 -3.20 -9.44
CA LEU A 91 6.86 -2.57 -9.85
C LEU A 91 7.27 -2.94 -11.28
N ALA A 92 7.03 -4.19 -11.71
CA ALA A 92 7.24 -4.61 -13.09
C ALA A 92 6.38 -3.80 -14.07
N ARG A 93 5.15 -3.42 -13.68
CA ARG A 93 4.29 -2.53 -14.49
C ARG A 93 4.88 -1.14 -14.68
N CYS A 94 5.73 -0.72 -13.74
CA CYS A 94 6.45 0.53 -13.77
C CYS A 94 7.88 0.41 -14.32
N ASN A 95 8.30 -0.77 -14.80
CA ASN A 95 9.67 -1.08 -15.23
C ASN A 95 10.73 -0.74 -14.16
N VAL A 96 10.37 -0.80 -12.88
CA VAL A 96 11.27 -0.58 -11.75
C VAL A 96 11.65 -1.93 -11.18
N LYS A 97 12.93 -2.14 -10.92
CA LYS A 97 13.38 -3.35 -10.22
C LYS A 97 12.88 -3.31 -8.79
N THR A 98 12.52 -4.49 -8.29
CA THR A 98 12.32 -4.71 -6.86
C THR A 98 13.63 -4.38 -6.14
N PRO A 99 13.59 -3.64 -5.02
CA PRO A 99 14.79 -3.44 -4.22
C PRO A 99 15.24 -4.80 -3.66
N ASP A 100 16.55 -5.06 -3.73
CA ASP A 100 17.12 -6.34 -3.29
C ASP A 100 16.72 -6.70 -1.85
N PRO A 101 16.55 -8.00 -1.56
CA PRO A 101 16.08 -8.49 -0.26
C PRO A 101 17.00 -8.10 0.91
#